data_AF-A0A6A7K3C6-F1
#
_entry.id   AF-A0A6A7K3C6-F1
#
_cell.length_a   1.000
_cell.length_b   1.000
_cell.length_c   1.000
_cell.angle_alpha   90.00
_cell.angle_beta   90.00
_cell.angle_gamma   90.00
#
_symmetry.space_group_name_H-M   'P 1'
#
loop_
_entity.id
_entity.type
_entity.pdbx_description
1 polymer ?
#
loop_
_entity_poly.entity_id
_entity_poly.type
_entity_poly.pdbx_seq_one_letter_code
_entity_poly.pdbx_strand_id
1 'polypeptide(L)'
;MTIKIDDIIEQLDFFDHDICSYYDRKQCTIISINTGDVEYASFTDSHLPDSEEQNYKIYQEIQNDIQQKRFVPLPDEFDLHEGKIIQDYCLQLTNHEQTNRLLCAFNGHKAFRKFKNQLYREKLEADYYQYKYQQIKAIAINWCKENKIKFVD
;
A
#
# COMPACT_ATOMS: atom_id res chain seq x y z
N MET A 1 -21.32 1.26 -9.42
CA MET A 1 -20.28 2.14 -8.85
C MET A 1 -18.94 1.46 -9.05
N THR A 2 -17.90 2.23 -9.34
CA THR A 2 -16.56 1.76 -9.72
C THR A 2 -15.52 2.59 -8.99
N ILE A 3 -14.43 1.97 -8.53
CA ILE A 3 -13.29 2.67 -7.92
C ILE A 3 -12.25 3.02 -8.98
N LYS A 4 -11.51 4.12 -8.82
CA LYS A 4 -10.37 4.41 -9.69
C LYS A 4 -9.16 3.60 -9.26
N ILE A 5 -8.41 3.06 -10.22
CA ILE A 5 -7.18 2.33 -9.91
C ILE A 5 -6.15 3.24 -9.23
N ASP A 6 -6.06 4.50 -9.64
CA ASP A 6 -5.16 5.47 -9.02
C ASP A 6 -5.45 5.66 -7.51
N ASP A 7 -6.71 5.69 -7.09
CA ASP A 7 -7.07 5.81 -5.67
C ASP A 7 -6.53 4.61 -4.84
N ILE A 8 -6.45 3.42 -5.45
CA ILE A 8 -5.87 2.23 -4.81
C ILE A 8 -4.34 2.33 -4.82
N ILE A 9 -3.74 2.75 -5.94
CA ILE A 9 -2.28 2.88 -6.05
C ILE A 9 -1.75 3.88 -5.02
N GLU A 10 -2.41 5.03 -4.83
CA GLU A 10 -2.02 6.03 -3.84
C GLU A 10 -1.98 5.44 -2.42
N GLN A 11 -2.91 4.55 -2.08
CA GLN A 11 -2.93 3.87 -0.78
C GLN A 11 -1.85 2.80 -0.66
N LEU A 12 -1.52 2.11 -1.75
CA LEU A 12 -0.48 1.08 -1.78
C LEU A 12 0.93 1.66 -1.84
N ASP A 13 1.13 2.86 -2.38
CA ASP A 13 2.45 3.50 -2.40
C ASP A 13 2.81 4.14 -1.04
N PHE A 14 1.83 4.33 -0.17
CA PHE A 14 1.99 4.90 1.17
C PHE A 14 1.63 3.89 2.27
N PHE A 15 2.60 3.05 2.66
CA PHE A 15 2.44 2.22 3.86
C PHE A 15 2.80 2.99 5.11
N ASP A 16 1.87 2.97 6.05
CA ASP A 16 2.09 3.27 7.45
C ASP A 16 1.73 2.01 8.23
N HIS A 17 2.64 1.54 9.09
CA HIS A 17 2.42 0.33 9.88
C HIS A 17 1.26 0.49 10.85
N ASP A 18 0.91 1.72 11.20
CA ASP A 18 -0.21 2.03 12.08
C ASP A 18 -1.52 2.25 11.30
N ILE A 19 -1.54 2.08 9.97
CA ILE A 19 -2.73 2.28 9.15
C ILE A 19 -3.13 0.98 8.45
N CYS A 20 -4.40 0.60 8.61
CA CYS A 20 -5.03 -0.46 7.84
C CYS A 20 -6.09 0.13 6.90
N SER A 21 -6.00 -0.19 5.61
CA SER A 21 -6.93 0.29 4.59
C SER A 21 -7.85 -0.80 4.08
N TYR A 22 -9.13 -0.47 3.89
CA TYR A 22 -10.18 -1.36 3.42
C TYR A 22 -11.01 -0.69 2.34
N TYR A 23 -11.49 -1.47 1.38
CA TYR A 23 -12.53 -1.05 0.45
C TYR A 23 -13.91 -1.36 1.04
N ASP A 24 -14.72 -0.32 1.27
CA ASP A 24 -16.11 -0.46 1.68
C ASP A 24 -17.00 -0.62 0.43
N ARG A 25 -17.48 -1.84 0.16
CA ARG A 25 -18.37 -2.13 -0.97
C ARG A 25 -19.69 -1.36 -0.93
N LYS A 26 -20.15 -0.94 0.27
CA LYS A 26 -21.40 -0.18 0.42
C LYS A 26 -21.21 1.26 -0.09
N GLN A 27 -20.09 1.87 0.24
CA GLN A 27 -19.77 3.26 -0.13
C GLN A 27 -19.00 3.37 -1.44
N CYS A 28 -18.40 2.26 -1.89
CA CYS A 28 -17.48 2.18 -3.02
C CYS A 28 -16.27 3.11 -2.87
N THR A 29 -15.75 3.24 -1.65
CA THR A 29 -14.60 4.07 -1.29
C THR A 29 -13.59 3.27 -0.49
N ILE A 30 -12.36 3.79 -0.41
CA ILE A 30 -11.36 3.29 0.52
C ILE A 30 -11.54 4.02 1.84
N ILE A 31 -11.46 3.28 2.93
CA ILE A 31 -11.40 3.77 4.30
C ILE A 31 -10.07 3.34 4.90
N SER A 32 -9.45 4.23 5.67
CA SER A 32 -8.19 3.98 6.35
C SER A 32 -8.39 4.19 7.83
N ILE A 33 -7.90 3.24 8.62
CA ILE A 33 -8.07 3.23 10.07
C ILE A 33 -6.69 3.21 10.70
N ASN A 34 -6.45 4.18 11.58
CA ASN A 34 -5.27 4.15 12.42
C ASN A 34 -5.48 3.16 13.57
N THR A 35 -4.61 2.15 13.67
CA THR A 35 -4.68 1.10 14.68
C THR A 35 -4.40 1.63 16.08
N GLY A 36 -3.54 2.63 16.21
CA GLY A 36 -3.27 3.32 17.48
C GLY A 36 -4.50 4.06 18.01
N ASP A 37 -5.25 4.75 17.14
CA ASP A 37 -6.50 5.43 17.53
C ASP A 37 -7.54 4.41 18.05
N VAL A 38 -7.65 3.27 17.37
CA VAL A 38 -8.58 2.19 17.75
C VAL A 38 -8.16 1.56 19.08
N GLU A 39 -6.86 1.30 19.25
CA GLU A 39 -6.34 0.77 20.50
C GLU A 39 -6.69 1.73 21.64
N TYR A 40 -6.38 3.02 21.48
CA TYR A 40 -6.70 4.07 22.44
C TYR A 40 -8.18 4.13 22.80
N ALA A 41 -9.05 4.17 21.79
CA ALA A 41 -10.49 4.21 21.96
C ALA A 41 -11.06 2.98 22.71
N SER A 42 -10.40 1.83 22.60
CA SER A 42 -10.85 0.59 23.23
C SER A 42 -10.67 0.54 24.76
N PHE A 43 -9.75 1.35 25.31
CA PHE A 43 -9.42 1.33 26.73
C PHE A 43 -9.68 2.65 27.46
N THR A 44 -10.07 3.71 26.75
CA THR A 44 -10.33 5.03 27.32
C THR A 44 -11.83 5.25 27.53
N ASP A 45 -12.20 5.70 28.73
CA ASP A 45 -13.55 6.18 29.05
C ASP A 45 -13.70 7.70 28.79
N SER A 46 -12.67 8.33 28.18
CA SER A 46 -12.65 9.76 27.90
C SER A 46 -13.50 10.09 26.67
N HIS A 47 -14.08 11.29 26.62
CA HIS A 47 -14.76 11.75 25.41
C HIS A 47 -13.74 11.97 24.30
N LEU A 48 -13.87 11.16 23.24
CA LEU A 48 -13.01 11.21 22.08
C LEU A 48 -13.50 12.31 21.11
N PRO A 49 -12.60 12.89 20.30
CA PRO A 49 -13.00 13.69 19.16
C PRO A 49 -13.94 12.90 18.23
N ASP A 50 -14.89 13.59 17.60
CA ASP A 50 -15.89 12.97 16.70
C ASP A 50 -15.26 12.06 15.63
N SER A 51 -14.09 12.43 15.09
CA SER A 51 -13.36 11.65 14.09
C SER A 51 -12.82 10.33 14.63
N GLU A 52 -12.32 10.31 15.87
CA GLU A 52 -11.80 9.10 16.52
C GLU A 52 -12.94 8.17 16.92
N GLU A 53 -14.05 8.71 17.43
CA GLU A 53 -15.26 7.91 17.67
C GLU A 53 -15.78 7.27 16.39
N GLN A 54 -15.76 8.01 15.27
CA GLN A 54 -16.20 7.49 13.98
C GLN A 54 -15.28 6.38 13.47
N ASN A 55 -13.96 6.54 13.59
CA ASN A 55 -12.98 5.50 13.24
C ASN A 55 -13.20 4.23 14.06
N TYR A 56 -13.42 4.37 15.37
CA TYR A 56 -13.68 3.23 16.26
C TYR A 56 -14.98 2.49 15.89
N LYS A 57 -16.06 3.22 15.57
CA LYS A 57 -17.33 2.63 15.09
C LYS A 57 -17.13 1.85 13.79
N ILE A 58 -16.42 2.41 12.81
CA ILE A 58 -16.12 1.74 11.55
C ILE A 58 -15.27 0.48 11.80
N TYR A 59 -14.28 0.56 12.69
CA TYR A 59 -13.49 -0.61 13.08
C TYR A 59 -14.35 -1.73 13.67
N GLN A 60 -15.30 -1.41 14.55
CA GLN A 60 -16.25 -2.39 15.08
C GLN A 60 -17.11 -3.01 13.96
N GLU A 61 -17.55 -2.22 12.98
CA GLU A 61 -18.26 -2.76 11.82
C GLU A 61 -17.39 -3.73 11.01
N ILE A 62 -16.11 -3.45 10.83
CA ILE A 62 -15.15 -4.34 10.16
C ILE A 62 -14.97 -5.65 10.93
N GLN A 63 -14.75 -5.58 12.25
CA GLN A 63 -14.61 -6.78 13.09
C GLN A 63 -15.87 -7.67 13.06
N ASN A 64 -17.04 -7.05 12.96
CA ASN A 64 -18.31 -7.76 12.83
C ASN A 64 -18.54 -8.34 11.42
N ASP A 65 -17.88 -7.82 10.38
CA ASP A 65 -17.91 -8.36 9.01
C ASP A 65 -16.92 -9.51 8.81
N ILE A 66 -17.09 -10.58 9.60
CA ILE A 66 -16.21 -11.75 9.63
C ILE A 66 -16.03 -12.39 8.25
N GLN A 67 -17.05 -12.29 7.38
CA GLN A 67 -17.02 -12.84 6.02
C GLN A 67 -16.44 -11.88 4.97
N GLN A 68 -15.99 -10.69 5.38
CA GLN A 68 -15.44 -9.65 4.51
C GLN A 68 -16.36 -9.33 3.31
N LYS A 69 -17.66 -9.35 3.56
CA LYS A 69 -18.68 -9.17 2.53
C LYS A 69 -18.87 -7.70 2.17
N ARG A 70 -18.57 -6.81 3.09
CA ARG A 70 -18.62 -5.35 2.92
C ARG A 70 -17.23 -4.77 2.85
N PHE A 71 -16.38 -5.08 3.82
CA PHE A 71 -15.04 -4.51 3.93
C PHE A 71 -14.01 -5.50 3.42
N VAL A 72 -13.34 -5.13 2.32
CA VAL A 72 -12.29 -5.94 1.71
C VAL A 72 -10.94 -5.30 2.04
N PRO A 73 -10.02 -5.99 2.72
CA PRO A 73 -8.70 -5.43 3.01
C PRO A 73 -7.94 -5.14 1.71
N LEU A 74 -7.26 -4.00 1.66
CA LEU A 74 -6.30 -3.71 0.60
C LEU A 74 -5.07 -4.63 0.73
N PRO A 75 -4.31 -4.85 -0.36
CA PRO A 75 -3.02 -5.51 -0.30
C PRO A 75 -2.09 -4.85 0.72
N ASP A 76 -1.33 -5.65 1.46
CA ASP A 76 -0.36 -5.16 2.44
C ASP A 76 1.07 -5.08 1.87
N GLU A 77 2.04 -4.69 2.70
CA GLU A 77 3.44 -4.59 2.31
C GLU A 77 4.04 -5.93 1.83
N PHE A 78 3.52 -7.06 2.36
CA PHE A 78 3.96 -8.39 1.97
C PHE A 78 3.41 -8.75 0.60
N ASP A 79 2.14 -8.43 0.32
CA ASP A 79 1.50 -8.63 -0.97
C ASP A 79 2.17 -7.83 -2.09
N LEU A 80 2.67 -6.62 -1.79
CA LEU A 80 3.37 -5.81 -2.79
C LEU A 80 4.72 -6.36 -3.20
N HIS A 81 5.35 -7.15 -2.31
CA HIS A 81 6.70 -7.66 -2.52
C HIS A 81 7.67 -6.55 -2.96
N GLU A 82 7.70 -5.40 -2.28
CA GLU A 82 8.48 -4.22 -2.73
C GLU A 82 9.95 -4.55 -3.03
N GLY A 83 10.56 -5.43 -2.22
CA GLY A 83 11.93 -5.88 -2.47
C GLY A 83 12.10 -6.63 -3.79
N LYS A 84 11.10 -7.41 -4.21
CA LYS A 84 11.07 -8.07 -5.52
C LYS A 84 10.93 -7.06 -6.65
N ILE A 85 10.04 -6.07 -6.51
CA ILE A 85 9.89 -4.97 -7.49
C ILE A 85 11.26 -4.29 -7.71
N ILE A 86 11.97 -3.98 -6.64
CA ILE A 86 13.31 -3.37 -6.71
C ILE A 86 14.31 -4.29 -7.40
N GLN A 87 14.35 -5.57 -7.04
CA GLN A 87 15.29 -6.53 -7.62
C GLN A 87 15.03 -6.73 -9.12
N ASP A 88 13.78 -6.94 -9.50
CA ASP A 88 13.37 -7.12 -10.90
C ASP A 88 13.72 -5.87 -11.73
N TYR A 89 13.48 -4.68 -11.18
CA TYR A 89 13.89 -3.42 -11.81
C TYR A 89 15.40 -3.35 -12.06
N CYS A 90 16.22 -3.74 -11.09
CA CYS A 90 17.66 -3.70 -11.26
C CYS A 90 18.14 -4.70 -12.34
N LEU A 91 17.49 -5.87 -12.41
CA LEU A 91 17.85 -6.95 -13.33
C LEU A 91 17.46 -6.69 -14.79
N GLN A 92 16.46 -5.83 -15.05
CA GLN A 92 16.09 -5.43 -16.42
C GLN A 92 17.01 -4.35 -17.02
N LEU A 93 17.85 -3.69 -16.21
CA LEU A 93 18.77 -2.66 -16.72
C LEU A 93 19.84 -3.29 -17.62
N THR A 94 20.11 -2.66 -18.77
CA THR A 94 21.13 -3.14 -19.71
C THR A 94 22.56 -2.92 -19.20
N ASN A 95 22.78 -1.92 -18.34
CA ASN A 95 24.09 -1.61 -17.80
C ASN A 95 24.37 -2.44 -16.54
N HIS A 96 25.16 -3.51 -16.70
CA HIS A 96 25.52 -4.42 -15.62
C HIS A 96 26.21 -3.74 -14.43
N GLU A 97 26.98 -2.66 -14.64
CA GLU A 97 27.57 -1.94 -13.51
C GLU A 97 26.51 -1.21 -12.69
N GLN A 98 25.50 -0.61 -13.34
CA GLN A 98 24.40 0.06 -12.65
C GLN A 98 23.55 -0.95 -11.88
N THR A 99 23.22 -2.09 -12.50
CA THR A 99 22.55 -3.21 -11.84
C THR A 99 23.29 -3.62 -10.58
N ASN A 100 24.61 -3.88 -10.68
CA ASN A 100 25.41 -4.30 -9.53
C ASN A 100 25.42 -3.23 -8.43
N ARG A 101 25.62 -1.95 -8.77
CA ARG A 101 25.63 -0.86 -7.79
C ARG A 101 24.28 -0.72 -7.06
N LEU A 102 23.16 -0.82 -7.78
CA LEU A 102 21.82 -0.74 -7.19
C LEU A 102 21.51 -1.94 -6.30
N LEU A 103 21.79 -3.17 -6.75
CA LEU A 103 21.59 -4.38 -5.95
C LEU A 103 22.48 -4.39 -4.70
N CYS A 104 23.75 -3.96 -4.81
CA CYS A 104 24.61 -3.80 -3.65
C CYS A 104 24.08 -2.75 -2.67
N ALA A 105 23.49 -1.65 -3.15
CA ALA A 105 22.89 -0.63 -2.31
C ALA A 105 21.62 -1.15 -1.60
N PHE A 106 20.87 -2.04 -2.24
CA PHE A 106 19.68 -2.68 -1.69
C PHE A 106 20.00 -3.90 -0.81
N ASN A 107 20.92 -3.73 0.14
CA ASN A 107 21.30 -4.77 1.09
C ASN A 107 21.47 -4.25 2.53
N GLY A 108 21.05 -5.08 3.48
CA GLY A 108 21.23 -4.87 4.91
C GLY A 108 20.45 -3.67 5.47
N HIS A 109 20.97 -3.10 6.55
CA HIS A 109 20.24 -2.04 7.26
C HIS A 109 20.07 -0.79 6.38
N LYS A 110 18.84 -0.24 6.37
CA LYS A 110 18.43 0.93 5.58
C LYS A 110 18.58 0.71 4.06
N ALA A 111 18.36 -0.51 3.57
CA ALA A 111 18.44 -0.89 2.17
C ALA A 111 17.63 0.02 1.24
N PHE A 112 16.35 0.27 1.54
CA PHE A 112 15.49 1.14 0.74
C PHE A 112 16.04 2.56 0.58
N ARG A 113 16.55 3.16 1.66
CA ARG A 113 17.14 4.50 1.60
C ARG A 113 18.43 4.53 0.78
N LYS A 114 19.29 3.53 0.96
CA LYS A 114 20.53 3.39 0.17
C LYS A 114 20.22 3.21 -1.31
N PHE A 115 19.24 2.39 -1.64
CA PHE A 115 18.76 2.19 -3.00
C PHE A 115 18.24 3.49 -3.62
N LYS A 116 17.36 4.24 -2.95
CA LYS A 116 16.89 5.56 -3.43
C LYS A 116 18.04 6.53 -3.67
N ASN A 117 19.02 6.59 -2.76
CA ASN A 117 20.21 7.42 -2.94
C ASN A 117 21.05 6.98 -4.15
N GLN A 118 21.11 5.68 -4.43
CA GLN A 118 21.85 5.15 -5.58
C GLN A 118 21.11 5.42 -6.88
N LEU A 119 19.78 5.27 -6.93
CA LEU A 119 18.95 5.66 -8.08
C LEU A 119 19.23 7.11 -8.50
N TYR A 120 19.28 8.02 -7.52
CA TYR A 120 19.62 9.44 -7.76
C TYR A 120 20.99 9.64 -8.41
N ARG A 121 22.00 8.90 -7.93
CA ARG A 121 23.36 9.00 -8.50
C ARG A 121 23.43 8.47 -9.93
N GLU A 122 22.64 7.45 -10.24
CA GLU A 122 22.56 6.83 -11.57
C GLU A 122 21.58 7.56 -12.52
N LYS A 123 20.82 8.56 -12.03
CA LYS A 123 19.76 9.28 -12.76
C LYS A 123 18.65 8.36 -13.27
N LEU A 124 18.25 7.40 -12.43
CA LEU A 124 17.29 6.35 -12.75
C LEU A 124 15.96 6.51 -12.01
N GLU A 125 15.73 7.61 -11.27
CA GLU A 125 14.53 7.75 -10.45
C GLU A 125 13.25 7.76 -11.27
N ALA A 126 13.20 8.55 -12.35
CA ALA A 126 11.98 8.66 -13.16
C ALA A 126 11.60 7.30 -13.77
N ASP A 127 12.59 6.56 -14.29
CA ASP A 127 12.41 5.23 -14.85
C ASP A 127 11.94 4.23 -13.78
N TYR A 128 12.59 4.24 -12.61
CA TYR A 128 12.20 3.39 -11.49
C TYR A 128 10.78 3.67 -11.00
N TYR A 129 10.40 4.93 -10.79
CA TYR A 129 9.07 5.27 -10.29
C TYR A 129 7.98 4.97 -11.32
N GLN A 130 8.26 5.14 -12.62
CA GLN A 130 7.36 4.68 -13.67
C GLN A 130 7.21 3.15 -13.63
N TYR A 131 8.31 2.41 -13.49
CA TYR A 131 8.26 0.95 -13.34
C TYR A 131 7.47 0.53 -12.10
N LYS A 132 7.76 1.13 -10.94
CA LYS A 132 7.07 0.86 -9.67
C LYS A 132 5.56 1.08 -9.82
N TYR A 133 5.14 2.21 -10.40
CA TYR A 133 3.74 2.50 -10.67
C TYR A 133 3.07 1.41 -11.50
N GLN A 134 3.71 0.93 -12.57
CA GLN A 134 3.15 -0.15 -13.40
C GLN A 134 3.01 -1.47 -12.64
N GLN A 135 3.96 -1.80 -11.77
CA GLN A 135 3.87 -3.00 -10.93
C GLN A 135 2.74 -2.90 -9.90
N ILE A 136 2.64 -1.77 -9.18
CA ILE A 136 1.56 -1.55 -8.21
C ILE A 136 0.20 -1.52 -8.91
N LYS A 137 0.11 -0.89 -10.08
CA LYS A 137 -1.10 -0.90 -10.92
C LYS A 137 -1.54 -2.32 -11.27
N ALA A 138 -0.61 -3.19 -11.66
CA ALA A 138 -0.92 -4.59 -11.96
C ALA A 138 -1.46 -5.32 -10.72
N ILE A 139 -0.88 -5.08 -9.54
CA ILE A 139 -1.34 -5.64 -8.27
C ILE A 139 -2.75 -5.13 -7.92
N ALA A 140 -3.00 -3.83 -8.00
CA ALA A 140 -4.30 -3.23 -7.74
C ALA A 140 -5.40 -3.79 -8.66
N ILE A 141 -5.10 -3.96 -9.95
CA ILE A 141 -6.02 -4.56 -10.93
C ILE A 141 -6.30 -6.03 -10.58
N ASN A 142 -5.28 -6.81 -10.23
CA ASN A 142 -5.45 -8.22 -9.87
C ASN A 142 -6.27 -8.36 -8.59
N TRP A 143 -5.96 -7.58 -7.57
CA TRP A 143 -6.74 -7.52 -6.33
C TRP A 143 -8.21 -7.16 -6.59
N CYS A 144 -8.49 -6.19 -7.48
CA CYS A 144 -9.86 -5.87 -7.86
C CYS A 144 -10.57 -7.06 -8.52
N LYS A 145 -9.88 -7.77 -9.43
CA LYS A 145 -10.45 -8.93 -10.14
C LYS A 145 -10.75 -10.09 -9.19
N GLU A 146 -9.81 -10.43 -8.31
CA GLU A 146 -9.96 -11.49 -7.31
C GLU A 146 -11.15 -11.20 -6.38
N ASN A 147 -11.30 -9.95 -5.98
CA ASN A 147 -12.39 -9.49 -5.12
C ASN A 147 -13.67 -9.13 -5.88
N LYS A 148 -13.73 -9.30 -7.21
CA LYS A 148 -14.90 -8.94 -8.04
C LYS A 148 -15.34 -7.49 -7.85
N ILE A 149 -14.39 -6.58 -7.67
CA ILE A 149 -14.59 -5.14 -7.55
C ILE A 149 -14.52 -4.54 -8.94
N LYS A 150 -15.50 -3.70 -9.29
CA LYS A 150 -15.49 -2.97 -10.57
C LYS A 150 -14.59 -1.75 -10.44
N PHE A 151 -13.70 -1.54 -11.39
CA PHE A 151 -12.77 -0.43 -11.41
C PHE A 151 -12.76 0.29 -12.75
N VAL A 152 -12.25 1.51 -12.72
CA VAL A 152 -11.89 2.31 -13.90
C VAL A 152 -10.42 2.66 -13.80
N ASP A 153 -9.75 2.67 -14.96
CA ASP A 153 -8.39 3.17 -15.08
C ASP A 153 -8.38 4.70 -15.18
#